data_AF-N1UK32-F1
#
_entry.id   AF-N1UK32-F1
#
_cell.length_a   1.000
_cell.length_b   1.000
_cell.length_c   1.000
_cell.angle_alpha   90.00
_cell.angle_beta   90.00
_cell.angle_gamma   90.00
#
_symmetry.space_group_name_H-M   'P 1'
#
loop_
_entity.id
_entity.type
_entity.pdbx_description
1 polymer ?
#
loop_
_entity_poly.entity_id
_entity_poly.type
_entity_poly.pdbx_seq_one_letter_code
_entity_poly.pdbx_strand_id
1 'polypeptide(L)'
;MDFKAGYLRSSVGRKTLVAATGLVYFGFVVVHMLGNLQIFLGQEKINAYGQSLRDIAPLLWVARIILIVSFIIHVYYAIKLSIENKQARPVPYAKKNTVQATLPSRTMALTGLLIFP
;
A
#
# COMPACT_ATOMS: atom_id res chain seq x y z
N MET A 1 17.35 -1.92 -27.52
CA MET A 1 16.39 -1.02 -26.85
C MET A 1 15.70 -1.81 -25.76
N ASP A 2 15.85 -1.42 -24.49
CA ASP A 2 15.44 -2.23 -23.35
C ASP A 2 13.94 -2.04 -23.04
N PHE A 3 13.11 -2.92 -23.60
CA PHE A 3 11.66 -2.91 -23.47
C PHE A 3 11.20 -2.84 -22.00
N LYS A 4 11.97 -3.45 -21.07
CA LYS A 4 11.68 -3.44 -19.63
C LYS A 4 11.82 -2.04 -19.02
N ALA A 5 12.85 -1.29 -19.43
CA ALA A 5 13.06 0.09 -18.98
C ALA A 5 11.97 1.04 -19.49
N GLY A 6 11.48 0.81 -20.72
CA GLY A 6 10.35 1.55 -21.28
C GLY A 6 9.03 1.28 -20.55
N TYR A 7 8.75 0.01 -20.22
CA TYR A 7 7.54 -0.39 -19.50
C TYR A 7 7.47 0.21 -18.09
N LEU A 8 8.56 0.16 -17.31
CA LEU A 8 8.61 0.73 -15.96
C LEU A 8 8.45 2.25 -15.92
N ARG A 9 8.82 2.96 -17.01
CA ARG A 9 8.60 4.41 -17.16
C ARG A 9 7.18 4.76 -17.58
N SER A 10 6.43 3.82 -18.15
CA SER A 10 5.05 4.04 -18.59
C SER A 10 4.09 4.30 -17.42
N SER A 11 2.92 4.88 -17.71
CA SER A 11 1.85 5.04 -16.72
C SER A 11 1.28 3.68 -16.26
N VAL A 12 1.33 2.66 -17.12
CA VAL A 12 0.86 1.29 -16.83
C VAL A 12 1.81 0.59 -15.84
N GLY A 13 3.12 0.67 -16.08
CA GLY A 13 4.14 0.09 -15.18
C GLY A 13 4.06 0.70 -13.79
N ARG A 14 3.90 2.02 -13.69
CA ARG A 14 3.76 2.72 -12.40
C ARG A 14 2.49 2.33 -11.65
N LYS A 15 1.35 2.17 -12.34
CA LYS A 15 0.11 1.65 -11.72
C LYS A 15 0.29 0.23 -11.19
N THR A 16 1.01 -0.60 -11.94
CA THR A 16 1.31 -1.99 -11.53
C THR A 16 2.18 -2.02 -10.27
N LEU A 17 3.18 -1.14 -10.17
CA LEU A 17 4.00 -1.00 -8.95
C LEU A 17 3.18 -0.55 -7.74
N VAL A 18 2.27 0.41 -7.91
CA VAL A 18 1.36 0.85 -6.84
C VAL A 18 0.44 -0.29 -6.40
N ALA A 19 -0.09 -1.08 -7.34
CA ALA A 19 -0.92 -2.24 -7.01
C ALA A 19 -0.14 -3.33 -6.27
N ALA A 20 1.06 -3.67 -6.73
CA ALA A 20 1.91 -4.68 -6.09
C ALA A 20 2.30 -4.28 -4.66
N THR A 21 2.74 -3.04 -4.46
CA THR A 21 3.05 -2.52 -3.11
C THR A 21 1.80 -2.43 -2.22
N GLY A 22 0.64 -2.08 -2.79
CA GLY A 22 -0.64 -2.12 -2.07
C GLY A 22 -1.01 -3.53 -1.57
N LEU A 23 -0.74 -4.56 -2.37
CA LEU A 23 -0.96 -5.96 -1.98
C LEU A 23 -0.05 -6.39 -0.81
N VAL A 24 1.20 -5.93 -0.79
CA VAL A 24 2.12 -6.14 0.34
C VAL A 24 1.54 -5.54 1.62
N TYR A 25 1.04 -4.30 1.58
CA TYR A 25 0.39 -3.69 2.74
C TYR A 25 -0.85 -4.42 3.20
N PHE A 26 -1.69 -4.84 2.27
CA PHE A 26 -2.89 -5.58 2.59
C PHE A 26 -2.55 -6.86 3.35
N GLY A 27 -1.59 -7.66 2.83
CA GLY A 27 -1.12 -8.86 3.51
C GLY A 27 -0.55 -8.58 4.90
N PHE A 28 0.27 -7.52 5.03
CA PHE A 28 0.79 -7.10 6.33
C PHE A 28 -0.31 -6.74 7.32
N VAL A 29 -1.29 -5.92 6.91
CA VAL A 29 -2.39 -5.50 7.79
C VAL A 29 -3.21 -6.70 8.24
N VAL A 30 -3.49 -7.67 7.35
CA VAL A 30 -4.21 -8.89 7.73
C VAL A 30 -3.45 -9.68 8.80
N VAL A 31 -2.17 -9.98 8.56
CA VAL A 31 -1.34 -10.73 9.52
C VAL A 31 -1.18 -9.94 10.84
N HIS A 32 -0.96 -8.64 10.74
CA HIS A 32 -0.80 -7.76 11.91
C HIS A 32 -2.07 -7.74 12.77
N MET A 33 -3.24 -7.60 12.13
CA MET A 33 -4.52 -7.67 12.82
C MET A 33 -4.75 -9.03 13.46
N LEU A 34 -4.45 -10.14 12.77
CA LEU A 34 -4.54 -11.48 13.38
C LEU A 34 -3.66 -11.63 14.61
N GLY A 35 -2.45 -11.06 14.60
CA GLY A 35 -1.58 -11.01 15.78
C GLY A 35 -2.20 -10.20 16.92
N ASN A 36 -2.71 -9.01 16.63
CA ASN A 36 -3.31 -8.12 17.64
C ASN A 36 -4.61 -8.68 18.23
N LEU A 37 -5.44 -9.34 17.42
CA LEU A 37 -6.70 -9.94 17.89
C LEU A 37 -6.48 -11.04 18.93
N GLN A 38 -5.27 -11.60 19.04
CA GLN A 38 -4.93 -12.52 20.14
C GLN A 38 -5.05 -11.87 21.53
N ILE A 39 -5.11 -10.54 21.62
CA ILE A 39 -5.42 -9.84 22.87
C ILE A 39 -6.73 -10.31 23.51
N PHE A 40 -7.70 -10.73 22.69
CA PHE A 40 -9.00 -11.25 23.15
C PHE A 40 -8.94 -12.71 23.61
N LEU A 41 -7.81 -13.41 23.42
CA LEU A 41 -7.61 -14.81 23.79
C LEU A 41 -6.89 -14.98 25.14
N GLY A 42 -6.59 -13.87 25.83
CA GLY A 42 -5.89 -13.86 27.11
C GLY A 42 -4.39 -13.61 27.00
N GLN A 43 -3.79 -13.24 28.14
CA GLN A 43 -2.41 -12.76 28.22
C GLN A 43 -1.37 -13.81 27.78
N GLU A 44 -1.60 -15.09 28.05
CA GLU A 44 -0.66 -16.15 27.69
C GLU A 44 -0.49 -16.28 26.17
N LYS A 45 -1.58 -16.18 25.40
CA LYS A 45 -1.54 -16.33 23.93
C LYS A 45 -0.76 -15.19 23.28
N ILE A 46 -1.06 -13.95 23.65
CA ILE A 46 -0.37 -12.77 23.11
C ILE A 46 1.12 -12.74 23.51
N ASN A 47 1.45 -13.16 24.73
CA ASN A 47 2.84 -13.24 25.19
C ASN A 47 3.63 -14.33 24.45
N ALA A 48 3.03 -15.53 24.28
CA ALA A 48 3.65 -16.61 23.52
C ALA A 48 3.86 -16.22 22.05
N TYR A 49 2.89 -15.53 21.44
CA TYR A 49 3.04 -14.98 20.09
C TYR A 49 4.17 -13.96 20.02
N GLY A 50 4.24 -13.02 20.96
CA GLY A 50 5.34 -12.05 21.06
C GLY A 50 6.71 -12.70 21.22
N GLN A 51 6.81 -13.77 22.00
CA GLN A 51 8.04 -14.55 22.15
C GLN A 51 8.43 -15.23 20.82
N SER A 52 7.47 -15.89 20.15
CA SER A 52 7.73 -16.54 18.86
C SER A 52 8.20 -15.57 17.77
N LEU A 53 7.68 -14.33 17.78
CA LEU A 53 8.12 -13.26 16.90
C LEU A 53 9.57 -12.83 17.20
N ARG A 54 9.97 -12.85 18.47
CA ARG A 54 11.33 -12.52 18.89
C ARG A 54 12.33 -13.57 18.42
N ASP A 55 11.94 -14.83 18.40
CA ASP A 55 12.78 -15.93 17.93
C ASP A 55 13.05 -15.84 16.41
N ILE A 56 12.13 -15.22 15.64
CA ILE A 56 12.28 -14.95 14.21
C ILE A 56 12.69 -13.50 13.89
N ALA A 57 13.32 -12.79 14.84
CA ALA A 57 13.69 -11.37 14.68
C ALA A 57 14.42 -11.03 13.36
N PRO A 58 15.36 -11.85 12.82
CA PRO A 58 15.99 -11.56 11.53
C PRO A 58 14.99 -11.49 10.37
N LEU A 59 13.98 -12.37 10.36
CA LEU A 59 12.93 -12.37 9.34
C LEU A 59 12.05 -11.12 9.46
N LEU A 60 11.78 -10.67 10.68
CA LEU A 60 11.02 -9.42 10.90
C LEU A 60 11.78 -8.19 10.42
N TRP A 61 13.12 -8.18 10.51
CA TRP A 61 13.93 -7.12 9.93
C TRP A 61 13.85 -7.09 8.41
N VAL A 62 13.87 -8.25 7.75
CA VAL A 62 13.65 -8.35 6.30
C VAL A 62 12.26 -7.82 5.94
N ALA A 63 11.22 -8.27 6.64
CA ALA A 63 9.85 -7.77 6.44
C ALA A 63 9.76 -6.25 6.63
N ARG A 64 10.45 -5.70 7.64
CA ARG A 64 10.52 -4.25 7.90
C ARG A 64 11.15 -3.49 6.73
N ILE A 65 12.27 -3.96 6.21
CA ILE A 65 12.92 -3.33 5.05
C ILE A 65 11.99 -3.38 3.83
N ILE A 66 11.35 -4.52 3.57
CA ILE A 66 10.38 -4.68 2.46
C ILE A 66 9.24 -3.68 2.61
N LEU A 67 8.68 -3.52 3.82
CA LEU A 67 7.58 -2.59 4.09
C LEU A 67 8.00 -1.13 3.90
N ILE A 68 9.19 -0.74 4.35
CA ILE A 68 9.72 0.62 4.18
C ILE A 68 9.97 0.93 2.70
N VAL A 69 10.63 0.03 1.98
CA VAL A 69 10.92 0.21 0.55
C VAL A 69 9.62 0.27 -0.26
N SER A 70 8.67 -0.63 0.02
CA SER A 70 7.36 -0.61 -0.60
C SER A 70 6.63 0.70 -0.32
N PHE A 71 6.91 1.38 0.80
CA PHE A 71 6.11 2.52 1.28
C PHE A 71 6.50 3.75 0.50
N ILE A 72 7.80 3.95 0.40
CA ILE A 72 8.41 4.98 -0.43
C ILE A 72 7.92 4.83 -1.88
N ILE A 73 7.98 3.61 -2.43
CA ILE A 73 7.54 3.34 -3.81
C ILE A 73 6.04 3.61 -3.98
N HIS A 74 5.21 3.09 -3.07
CA HIS A 74 3.75 3.21 -3.14
C HIS A 74 3.32 4.68 -3.10
N VAL A 75 3.79 5.42 -2.09
CA VAL A 75 3.42 6.81 -1.86
C VAL A 75 3.90 7.70 -2.99
N TYR A 76 5.17 7.56 -3.39
CA TYR A 76 5.75 8.36 -4.47
C TYR A 76 4.95 8.22 -5.77
N TYR A 77 4.70 6.98 -6.22
CA TYR A 77 3.97 6.76 -7.46
C TYR A 77 2.48 7.02 -7.35
N ALA A 78 1.84 6.80 -6.19
CA ALA A 78 0.44 7.14 -5.96
C ALA A 78 0.19 8.65 -6.05
N ILE A 79 1.06 9.47 -5.45
CA ILE A 79 1.00 10.93 -5.54
C ILE A 79 1.27 11.38 -6.97
N LYS A 80 2.35 10.89 -7.59
CA LYS A 80 2.71 11.25 -8.96
C LYS A 80 1.58 10.96 -9.95
N LEU A 81 0.99 9.76 -9.89
CA LEU A 81 -0.14 9.40 -10.73
C LEU A 81 -1.40 10.21 -10.41
N SER A 82 -1.64 10.57 -9.15
CA SER A 82 -2.77 11.45 -8.79
C SER A 82 -2.64 12.84 -9.39
N ILE A 83 -1.42 13.41 -9.37
CA ILE A 83 -1.13 14.70 -9.99
C ILE A 83 -1.27 14.60 -11.52
N GLU A 84 -0.64 13.61 -12.15
CA GLU A 84 -0.71 13.40 -13.61
C GLU A 84 -2.16 13.18 -14.09
N ASN A 85 -2.95 12.38 -13.36
CA ASN A 85 -4.37 12.17 -13.68
C ASN A 85 -5.20 13.45 -13.55
N LYS A 86 -4.85 14.35 -12.63
CA LYS A 86 -5.52 15.65 -12.46
C LYS A 86 -5.11 16.63 -13.57
N GLN A 87 -3.82 16.70 -13.89
CA GLN A 87 -3.30 17.57 -14.96
C GLN A 87 -3.78 17.16 -16.36
N ALA A 88 -3.94 15.85 -16.60
CA ALA A 88 -4.53 15.34 -17.84
C ALA A 88 -6.03 15.67 -18.01
N ARG A 89 -6.65 16.33 -17.02
CA ARG A 89 -8.07 16.70 -17.01
C ARG A 89 -8.26 18.20 -16.75
N PRO A 90 -7.97 19.07 -17.74
CA PRO A 90 -8.14 20.52 -17.60
C PRO A 90 -9.61 20.96 -17.50
N VAL A 91 -10.55 20.20 -18.08
CA VAL A 91 -12.00 20.44 -17.96
C VAL A 91 -12.63 19.35 -17.07
N PRO A 92 -13.37 19.70 -15.99
CA PRO A 92 -14.04 18.71 -15.16
C PRO A 92 -15.19 18.02 -15.90
N TYR A 93 -15.44 16.74 -15.60
CA TYR A 93 -16.57 16.01 -16.18
C TYR A 93 -17.90 16.65 -15.78
N ALA A 94 -18.73 17.01 -16.77
CA ALA A 94 -20.09 17.52 -16.58
C ALA A 94 -21.00 16.50 -15.86
N LYS A 95 -20.75 15.20 -16.04
CA LYS A 95 -21.44 14.12 -15.33
C LYS A 95 -20.41 13.14 -14.77
N LYS A 96 -20.39 12.97 -13.45
CA LYS A 96 -19.50 12.01 -12.76
C LYS A 96 -20.06 10.57 -12.87
N ASN A 97 -20.25 10.06 -14.08
CA ASN A 97 -20.58 8.64 -14.31
C ASN A 97 -19.31 7.80 -14.18
N THR A 98 -18.92 7.48 -12.95
CA THR A 98 -17.76 6.64 -12.65
C THR A 98 -18.12 5.17 -12.82
N VAL A 99 -17.73 4.57 -13.95
CA VAL A 99 -17.97 3.13 -14.22
C VAL A 99 -16.98 2.23 -13.46
N GLN A 100 -15.74 2.70 -13.24
CA GLN A 100 -14.64 1.86 -12.73
C GLN A 100 -13.99 2.37 -11.43
N ALA A 101 -14.37 3.55 -10.91
CA ALA A 101 -13.76 4.15 -9.73
C ALA A 101 -14.65 3.95 -8.50
N THR A 102 -14.26 3.03 -7.61
CA THR A 102 -14.95 2.77 -6.34
C THR A 102 -14.69 3.89 -5.32
N LEU A 103 -15.56 4.02 -4.31
CA LEU A 103 -15.38 5.01 -3.24
C LEU A 103 -14.01 4.91 -2.54
N PRO A 104 -13.51 3.71 -2.16
CA PRO A 104 -12.17 3.58 -1.56
C PRO A 104 -11.06 4.04 -2.50
N SER A 105 -11.17 3.75 -3.80
CA SER A 105 -10.18 4.20 -4.79
C SER A 105 -10.16 5.73 -4.93
N ARG A 106 -11.32 6.38 -4.82
CA ARG A 106 -11.45 7.85 -4.92
C ARG A 106 -10.91 8.57 -3.69
N THR A 107 -11.03 7.97 -2.50
CA THR A 107 -10.54 8.54 -1.25
C THR A 107 -9.14 8.06 -0.88
N MET A 108 -8.52 7.16 -1.65
CA MET A 108 -7.21 6.57 -1.37
C MET A 108 -6.11 7.60 -1.11
N ALA A 109 -6.02 8.64 -1.95
CA ALA A 109 -5.04 9.70 -1.75
C ALA A 109 -5.30 10.53 -0.48
N LEU A 110 -6.58 10.80 -0.17
CA LEU A 110 -6.98 11.56 1.02
C LEU A 110 -6.73 10.76 2.31
N THR A 111 -7.20 9.51 2.33
CA THR A 111 -7.03 8.59 3.46
C THR A 111 -5.57 8.26 3.72
N GLY A 112 -4.77 8.10 2.66
CA GLY A 112 -3.32 7.99 2.79
C GLY A 112 -2.68 9.23 3.41
N LEU A 113 -3.07 10.43 2.96
CA LEU A 113 -2.56 11.68 3.51
C LEU A 113 -2.91 11.87 4.99
N LEU A 114 -4.08 11.38 5.43
CA LEU A 114 -4.52 11.40 6.82
C LEU A 114 -3.69 10.51 7.75
N ILE A 115 -2.90 9.56 7.23
CA ILE A 115 -2.03 8.68 8.02
C ILE A 115 -0.62 9.29 8.22
N PHE A 116 -0.25 10.28 7.39
CA PHE A 116 1.04 10.98 7.50
C PHE A 116 1.23 12.01 8.65
N PRO A 117 0.18 12.61 9.28
CA PRO A 117 0.33 13.52 10.41
C PRO A 117 0.50 12.81 11.77
#